data_AF-A0A2X2CD39-F1
#
_entry.id   AF-A0A2X2CD39-F1
#
_cell.length_a   1.000
_cell.length_b   1.000
_cell.length_c   1.000
_cell.angle_alpha   90.00
_cell.angle_beta   90.00
_cell.angle_gamma   90.00
#
_symmetry.space_group_name_H-M   'P 1'
#
loop_
_entity.id
_entity.type
_entity.pdbx_description
1 polymer ?
#
loop_
_entity_poly.entity_id
_entity_poly.type
_entity_poly.pdbx_seq_one_letter_code
_entity_poly.pdbx_strand_id
1 'polypeptide(L)'
;MSQIAAHLVDHVIPHVPVRQWVLSLPIPPRVLLAAQPELVTPVLQVVQRVLTRHLLDAAGLEADEGDGGAVTLIQCIGSAANLNIHLHGLLLDGVYRPGADGLPQFVEVGSPTDDEVHELLQIIIARLIKMLTRRGVLVEDMGRT
;
A
#
# COMPACT_ATOMS: atom_id res chain seq x y z
N MET A 1 11.02 -4.43 -13.81
CA MET A 1 10.73 -3.88 -12.47
C MET A 1 12.01 -3.51 -11.74
N SER A 2 12.98 -4.41 -11.60
CA SER A 2 14.20 -4.17 -10.79
C SER A 2 14.96 -2.89 -11.14
N GLN A 3 15.17 -2.59 -12.42
CA GLN A 3 15.92 -1.38 -12.81
C GLN A 3 15.22 -0.07 -12.43
N ILE A 4 13.90 0.03 -12.61
CA ILE A 4 13.15 1.25 -12.22
C ILE A 4 13.12 1.36 -10.70
N ALA A 5 12.93 0.24 -9.99
CA ALA A 5 12.94 0.25 -8.54
C ALA A 5 14.31 0.70 -7.99
N ALA A 6 15.41 0.16 -8.51
CA ALA A 6 16.76 0.58 -8.15
C ALA A 6 16.98 2.07 -8.45
N HIS A 7 16.60 2.56 -9.63
CA HIS A 7 16.73 3.97 -9.97
C HIS A 7 15.95 4.88 -9.01
N LEU A 8 14.73 4.49 -8.61
CA LEU A 8 13.94 5.25 -7.65
C LEU A 8 14.61 5.28 -6.27
N VAL A 9 15.11 4.14 -5.78
CA VAL A 9 15.80 4.05 -4.48
C VAL A 9 17.12 4.84 -4.49
N ASP A 10 17.91 4.71 -5.56
CA ASP A 10 19.27 5.26 -5.62
C ASP A 10 19.30 6.76 -5.94
N HIS A 11 18.25 7.29 -6.60
CA HIS A 11 18.30 8.64 -7.19
C HIS A 11 17.08 9.52 -6.92
N VAL A 12 15.96 9.00 -6.42
CA VAL A 12 14.72 9.78 -6.25
C VAL A 12 14.26 9.82 -4.80
N ILE A 13 14.23 8.67 -4.13
CA ILE A 13 13.81 8.54 -2.75
C ILE A 13 14.94 9.08 -1.84
N PRO A 14 14.63 9.75 -0.71
CA PRO A 14 15.64 10.13 0.26
C PRO A 14 16.46 8.92 0.74
N HIS A 15 17.71 9.16 1.17
CA HIS A 15 18.62 8.12 1.67
C HIS A 15 18.19 7.60 3.05
N VAL A 16 17.06 6.88 3.08
CA VAL A 16 16.50 6.18 4.23
C VAL A 16 16.15 4.75 3.83
N PRO A 17 16.00 3.81 4.77
CA PRO A 17 15.57 2.45 4.46
C PRO A 17 14.23 2.42 3.69
N VAL A 18 14.16 1.57 2.67
CA VAL A 18 12.99 1.39 1.79
C VAL A 18 12.69 -0.09 1.65
N ARG A 19 11.41 -0.45 1.72
CA ARG A 19 10.92 -1.80 1.51
C ARG A 19 9.98 -1.89 0.32
N GLN A 20 10.13 -2.98 -0.41
CA GLN A 20 9.21 -3.34 -1.47
C GLN A 20 8.00 -4.09 -0.90
N TRP A 21 6.80 -3.59 -1.21
CA TRP A 21 5.52 -4.23 -0.94
C TRP A 21 4.83 -4.59 -2.24
N VAL A 22 4.35 -5.83 -2.36
CA VAL A 22 3.64 -6.30 -3.55
C VAL A 22 2.25 -6.76 -3.16
N LEU A 23 1.22 -6.04 -3.61
CA LEU A 23 -0.17 -6.46 -3.47
C LEU A 23 -0.64 -7.11 -4.76
N SER A 24 -0.80 -8.43 -4.73
CA SER A 24 -1.43 -9.20 -5.80
C SER A 24 -2.90 -9.43 -5.49
N LEU A 25 -3.77 -9.02 -6.42
CA LEU A 25 -5.22 -9.17 -6.25
C LEU A 25 -5.69 -10.56 -6.70
N PRO A 26 -6.81 -11.10 -6.22
CA PRO A 26 -7.48 -12.24 -6.84
C PRO A 26 -7.98 -11.91 -8.27
N ILE A 27 -8.37 -12.91 -9.06
CA ILE A 27 -8.80 -12.71 -10.46
C ILE A 27 -9.96 -11.71 -10.59
N PRO A 28 -11.07 -11.80 -9.83
CA PRO A 28 -12.22 -10.92 -10.05
C PRO A 28 -11.90 -9.43 -9.83
N PRO A 29 -11.21 -9.01 -8.74
CA PRO A 29 -10.79 -7.62 -8.60
C PRO A 29 -9.83 -7.13 -9.69
N ARG A 30 -8.95 -7.98 -10.26
CA ARG A 30 -8.10 -7.59 -11.40
C ARG A 30 -8.95 -7.18 -12.60
N VAL A 31 -9.99 -7.95 -12.90
CA VAL A 31 -10.91 -7.65 -14.01
C VAL A 31 -11.72 -6.39 -13.73
N LEU A 32 -12.22 -6.22 -12.50
CA LEU A 32 -12.94 -5.01 -12.08
C LEU A 32 -12.08 -3.75 -12.28
N LEU A 33 -10.85 -3.75 -11.78
CA LEU A 33 -9.96 -2.59 -11.90
C LEU A 33 -9.51 -2.32 -13.34
N ALA A 34 -9.51 -3.33 -14.21
CA ALA A 34 -9.21 -3.15 -15.62
C ALA A 34 -10.39 -2.51 -16.36
N ALA A 35 -11.61 -2.89 -16.00
CA ALA A 35 -12.84 -2.33 -16.57
C ALA A 35 -13.16 -0.92 -16.03
N GLN A 36 -12.79 -0.64 -14.78
CA GLN A 36 -13.04 0.62 -14.07
C GLN A 36 -11.72 1.16 -13.46
N PRO A 37 -10.81 1.71 -14.28
CA PRO A 37 -9.49 2.16 -13.84
C PRO A 37 -9.53 3.28 -12.79
N GLU A 38 -10.61 4.04 -12.71
CA GLU A 38 -10.87 5.04 -11.68
C GLU A 38 -10.94 4.45 -10.25
N LEU A 39 -11.12 3.14 -10.13
CA LEU A 39 -11.08 2.43 -8.85
C LEU A 39 -9.66 2.13 -8.38
N VAL A 40 -8.64 2.25 -9.23
CA VAL A 40 -7.24 1.96 -8.84
C VAL A 40 -6.74 2.95 -7.79
N THR A 41 -7.01 4.26 -7.98
CA THR A 41 -6.64 5.30 -7.01
C THR A 41 -7.22 5.07 -5.61
N PRO A 42 -8.55 4.86 -5.43
CA PRO A 42 -9.09 4.61 -4.09
C PRO A 42 -8.64 3.27 -3.49
N VAL A 43 -8.38 2.23 -4.31
CA VAL A 43 -7.75 0.99 -3.82
C VAL A 43 -6.36 1.29 -3.27
N LEU A 44 -5.53 2.02 -4.02
CA LEU A 44 -4.19 2.42 -3.57
C LEU A 44 -4.24 3.27 -2.30
N GLN A 45 -5.19 4.21 -2.19
CA GLN A 45 -5.38 5.02 -0.99
C GLN A 45 -5.72 4.17 0.25
N VAL A 46 -6.53 3.12 0.10
CA VAL A 46 -6.81 2.19 1.22
C VAL A 46 -5.54 1.50 1.66
N VAL A 47 -4.76 0.95 0.73
CA VAL A 47 -3.51 0.24 1.01
C VAL A 47 -2.51 1.17 1.69
N GLN A 48 -2.24 2.34 1.11
CA GLN A 48 -1.30 3.32 1.68
C GLN A 48 -1.73 3.77 3.07
N ARG A 49 -3.01 4.06 3.31
CA ARG A 49 -3.49 4.44 4.66
C ARG A 49 -3.30 3.36 5.70
N VAL A 50 -3.47 2.09 5.34
CA VAL A 50 -3.25 0.97 6.28
C VAL A 50 -1.76 0.85 6.60
N LEU A 51 -0.90 0.88 5.58
CA LEU A 51 0.54 0.74 5.75
C LEU A 51 1.15 1.93 6.50
N THR A 52 0.81 3.17 6.14
CA THR A 52 1.27 4.37 6.86
C THR A 52 0.82 4.34 8.32
N ARG A 53 -0.41 3.92 8.59
CA ARG A 53 -0.90 3.80 9.96
C ARG A 53 -0.08 2.79 10.76
N HIS A 54 0.22 1.63 10.19
CA HIS A 54 1.09 0.63 10.81
C HIS A 54 2.49 1.17 11.11
N LEU A 55 3.09 1.92 10.18
CA LEU A 55 4.40 2.54 10.40
C LEU A 55 4.36 3.59 11.53
N LEU A 56 3.29 4.37 11.63
CA LEU A 56 3.10 5.34 12.72
C LEU A 56 2.93 4.64 14.08
N ASP A 57 2.10 3.61 14.14
CA ASP A 57 1.90 2.82 15.36
C ASP A 57 3.23 2.15 15.80
N ALA A 58 4.01 1.61 14.86
CA ALA A 58 5.32 1.02 15.12
C ALA A 58 6.37 2.05 15.56
N ALA A 59 6.24 3.31 15.11
CA ALA A 59 7.06 4.43 15.55
C ALA A 59 6.62 5.02 16.89
N GLY A 60 5.48 4.58 17.44
CA GLY A 60 4.88 5.14 18.66
C GLY A 60 4.34 6.56 18.47
N LEU A 61 3.84 6.87 17.27
CA LEU A 61 3.33 8.18 16.89
C LEU A 61 1.83 8.13 16.59
N GLU A 62 1.13 9.21 16.94
CA GLU A 62 -0.25 9.44 16.55
C GLU A 62 -0.38 9.81 15.06
N ALA A 63 -1.60 9.79 14.55
CA ALA A 63 -1.88 9.93 13.12
C ALA A 63 -1.47 11.29 12.50
N ASP A 64 -1.35 12.33 13.32
CA ASP A 64 -0.98 13.69 12.93
C ASP A 64 0.45 14.08 13.34
N GLU A 65 1.21 13.15 13.92
CA GLU A 65 2.58 13.39 14.38
C GLU A 65 3.64 13.02 13.34
N GLY A 66 3.26 12.37 12.24
CA GLY A 66 4.19 12.06 11.16
C GLY A 66 3.54 11.54 9.88
N ASP A 67 4.35 11.45 8.84
CA ASP A 67 3.96 11.05 7.50
C ASP A 67 4.88 9.93 6.96
N GLY A 68 4.26 8.90 6.39
CA GLY A 68 4.99 7.90 5.59
C GLY A 68 5.26 8.40 4.17
N GLY A 69 6.12 7.69 3.44
CA GLY A 69 6.40 7.97 2.04
C GLY A 69 6.31 6.71 1.17
N ALA A 70 5.76 6.84 -0.03
CA ALA A 70 5.66 5.72 -0.96
C ALA A 70 5.69 6.17 -2.43
N VAL A 71 6.35 5.36 -3.27
CA VAL A 71 6.17 5.38 -4.73
C VAL A 71 5.54 4.06 -5.14
N THR A 72 4.42 4.08 -5.86
CA THR A 72 3.75 2.86 -6.29
C THR A 72 3.67 2.76 -7.80
N LEU A 73 4.18 1.65 -8.33
CA LEU A 73 4.02 1.27 -9.73
C LEU A 73 2.81 0.34 -9.85
N ILE A 74 1.84 0.76 -10.65
CA ILE A 74 0.68 -0.07 -11.01
C ILE A 74 1.05 -0.84 -12.27
N GLN A 75 1.12 -2.17 -12.16
CA GLN A 75 1.38 -3.04 -13.30
C GLN A 75 0.10 -3.74 -13.69
N CYS A 76 -0.24 -3.74 -14.98
CA CYS A 76 -1.48 -4.33 -15.49
C CYS A 76 -1.30 -5.68 -16.21
N ILE A 77 -0.05 -6.12 -16.42
CA ILE A 77 0.27 -7.29 -17.25
C ILE A 77 1.22 -8.22 -16.48
N GLY A 78 0.93 -9.52 -16.51
CA GLY A 78 1.77 -10.58 -15.96
C GLY A 78 2.82 -11.10 -16.96
N SER A 79 3.72 -11.99 -16.50
CA SER A 79 4.78 -12.55 -17.34
C SER A 79 4.27 -13.32 -18.57
N ALA A 80 3.06 -13.88 -18.51
CA ALA A 80 2.39 -14.56 -19.61
C ALA A 80 1.52 -13.62 -20.49
N ALA A 81 1.74 -12.30 -20.41
CA ALA A 81 0.90 -11.28 -21.04
C ALA A 81 -0.58 -11.30 -20.60
N ASN A 82 -0.91 -11.97 -19.51
CA ASN A 82 -2.26 -12.04 -18.95
C ASN A 82 -2.60 -10.74 -18.20
N LEU A 83 -3.90 -10.38 -18.16
CA LEU A 83 -4.38 -9.29 -17.33
C LEU A 83 -4.03 -9.57 -15.87
N ASN A 84 -3.20 -8.71 -15.29
CA ASN A 84 -2.73 -8.84 -13.92
C ASN A 84 -2.50 -7.45 -13.32
N ILE A 85 -3.56 -6.79 -12.87
CA ILE A 85 -3.43 -5.55 -12.10
C ILE A 85 -2.90 -5.89 -10.70
N HIS A 86 -1.72 -5.37 -10.40
CA HIS A 86 -1.07 -5.52 -9.10
C HIS A 86 -0.22 -4.28 -8.78
N LEU A 87 -0.02 -4.05 -7.49
CA LEU A 87 0.62 -2.85 -6.97
C LEU A 87 2.01 -3.21 -6.45
N HIS A 88 3.03 -2.52 -6.93
CA HIS A 88 4.38 -2.57 -6.38
C HIS A 88 4.70 -1.25 -5.70
N GLY A 89 4.65 -1.25 -4.38
CA GLY A 89 5.03 -0.10 -3.56
C GLY A 89 6.50 -0.18 -3.16
N LEU A 90 7.21 0.93 -3.31
CA LEU A 90 8.44 1.22 -2.59
C LEU A 90 8.05 2.16 -1.45
N LEU A 91 8.00 1.64 -0.23
CA LEU A 91 7.61 2.38 0.97
C LEU A 91 8.84 2.65 1.82
N LEU A 92 8.90 3.84 2.43
CA LEU A 92 9.91 4.09 3.45
C LEU A 92 9.68 3.16 4.65
N ASP A 93 10.76 2.63 5.21
CA ASP A 93 10.74 1.78 6.41
C ASP A 93 10.70 2.63 7.69
N GLY A 94 9.73 3.54 7.72
CA GLY A 94 9.58 4.53 8.77
C GLY A 94 8.75 5.71 8.33
N VAL A 95 8.73 6.73 9.18
CA VAL A 95 7.93 7.95 8.99
C VAL A 95 8.77 9.18 9.25
N TYR A 96 8.42 10.29 8.63
CA TYR A 96 8.97 11.59 8.96
C TYR A 96 8.06 12.30 9.96
N ARG A 97 8.65 12.90 10.99
CA ARG A 97 7.98 13.82 11.92
C ARG A 97 8.69 15.16 11.95
N PRO A 98 8.02 16.25 12.37
CA PRO A 98 8.71 17.50 12.67
C PRO A 98 9.72 17.31 13.82
N GLY A 99 10.98 17.67 13.57
CA GLY A 99 12.01 17.80 14.59
C GLY A 99 11.80 19.04 15.46
N ALA A 100 12.56 19.15 16.55
CA ALA A 100 12.49 20.32 17.44
C ALA A 100 12.90 21.64 16.76
N ASP A 101 13.71 21.55 15.70
CA ASP A 101 14.13 22.65 14.83
C ASP A 101 13.18 22.89 13.64
N GLY A 102 12.08 22.13 13.55
CA GLY A 102 11.13 22.16 12.45
C GLY A 102 11.60 21.42 11.18
N LEU A 103 12.78 20.80 11.19
CA LEU A 103 13.26 19.99 10.06
C LEU A 103 12.66 18.58 10.11
N PRO A 104 12.43 17.93 8.95
CA PRO A 104 11.96 16.55 8.92
C PRO A 104 12.96 15.60 9.58
N GLN A 105 12.52 14.88 10.61
CA GLN A 105 13.28 13.82 11.26
C GLN A 105 12.68 12.47 10.89
N PHE A 106 13.50 11.57 10.34
CA PHE A 106 13.08 10.22 10.02
C PHE A 106 13.13 9.34 11.28
N VAL A 107 12.05 8.61 11.54
CA VAL A 107 11.93 7.58 12.57
C VAL A 107 11.83 6.25 11.85
N GLU A 108 12.94 5.51 11.84
CA GLU A 108 13.02 4.17 11.28
C GLU A 108 12.25 3.18 12.17
N VAL A 109 11.55 2.23 11.54
CA VAL A 109 10.83 1.15 12.24
C VAL A 109 11.32 -0.22 11.76
N GLY A 110 11.14 -1.23 12.62
CA GLY A 110 11.50 -2.61 12.29
C GLY A 110 10.72 -3.19 11.11
N SER A 111 11.21 -4.30 10.58
CA SER A 111 10.42 -5.12 9.65
C SER A 111 9.19 -5.69 10.35
N PRO A 112 8.00 -5.70 9.71
CA PRO A 112 6.85 -6.39 10.25
C PRO A 112 7.14 -7.87 10.29
N THR A 113 6.64 -8.51 11.31
CA THR A 113 6.54 -9.96 11.44
C THR A 113 5.52 -10.52 10.46
N ASP A 114 5.58 -11.82 10.19
CA ASP A 114 4.60 -12.49 9.33
C ASP A 114 3.16 -12.35 9.87
N ASP A 115 3.00 -12.33 11.19
CA ASP A 115 1.70 -12.12 11.84
C ASP A 115 1.17 -10.70 11.59
N GLU A 116 2.03 -9.68 11.70
CA GLU A 116 1.66 -8.30 11.36
C GLU A 116 1.32 -8.16 9.87
N VAL A 117 2.10 -8.79 8.97
CA VAL A 117 1.78 -8.81 7.53
C VAL A 117 0.42 -9.46 7.28
N HIS A 118 0.10 -10.55 7.98
CA HIS A 118 -1.20 -11.21 7.87
C HIS A 118 -2.33 -10.30 8.36
N GLU A 119 -2.17 -9.65 9.51
CA GLU A 119 -3.15 -8.71 10.06
C GLU A 119 -3.40 -7.53 9.10
N LEU A 120 -2.32 -6.93 8.58
CA LEU A 120 -2.41 -5.84 7.60
C LEU A 120 -3.18 -6.27 6.36
N LEU A 121 -2.94 -7.49 5.86
CA LEU A 121 -3.67 -8.05 4.74
C LEU A 121 -5.17 -8.17 5.04
N GLN A 122 -5.56 -8.67 6.23
CA GLN A 122 -6.97 -8.76 6.62
C GLN A 122 -7.64 -7.38 6.71
N ILE A 123 -6.94 -6.39 7.29
CA ILE A 123 -7.43 -5.01 7.38
C ILE A 123 -7.62 -4.42 5.98
N ILE A 124 -6.66 -4.63 5.06
CA ILE A 124 -6.75 -4.19 3.67
C ILE A 124 -7.95 -4.84 2.99
N ILE A 125 -8.10 -6.16 3.09
CA ILE A 125 -9.23 -6.90 2.49
C ILE A 125 -10.57 -6.32 2.98
N ALA A 126 -10.74 -6.20 4.30
CA ALA A 126 -11.98 -5.70 4.89
C ALA A 126 -12.30 -4.26 4.44
N ARG A 127 -11.29 -3.37 4.42
CA ARG A 127 -11.46 -1.98 3.97
C ARG A 127 -11.75 -1.88 2.47
N LEU A 128 -11.11 -2.72 1.64
CA LEU A 128 -11.36 -2.77 0.21
C LEU A 128 -12.77 -3.26 -0.10
N ILE A 129 -13.22 -4.36 0.52
CA ILE A 129 -14.59 -4.87 0.36
C ILE A 129 -15.58 -3.77 0.74
N LYS A 130 -15.46 -3.20 1.94
CA LYS A 130 -16.33 -2.11 2.40
C LYS A 130 -16.36 -0.92 1.44
N MET A 131 -15.20 -0.52 0.92
CA MET A 131 -15.09 0.60 -0.02
C MET A 131 -15.77 0.30 -1.37
N LEU A 132 -15.55 -0.90 -1.91
CA LEU A 132 -16.13 -1.35 -3.18
C LEU A 132 -17.65 -1.58 -3.06
N THR A 133 -18.14 -2.15 -1.95
CA THR A 133 -19.57 -2.30 -1.66
C THR A 133 -20.24 -0.92 -1.59
N ARG A 134 -19.63 0.04 -0.89
CA ARG A 134 -20.16 1.43 -0.80
C ARG A 134 -20.23 2.15 -2.14
N ARG A 135 -19.38 1.77 -3.09
CA ARG A 135 -19.40 2.29 -4.47
C ARG A 135 -20.37 1.54 -5.39
N GLY A 136 -21.02 0.49 -4.90
CA GLY A 136 -21.97 -0.31 -5.68
C GLY A 136 -21.32 -1.22 -6.73
N VAL A 137 -20.01 -1.45 -6.65
CA VAL A 137 -19.25 -2.27 -7.62
C VAL A 137 -18.99 -3.69 -7.13
N LEU A 138 -19.29 -3.96 -5.85
CA LEU A 138 -19.27 -5.28 -5.26
C LEU A 138 -20.62 -5.52 -4.58
N VAL A 139 -21.19 -6.70 -4.81
CA VAL A 139 -22.37 -7.18 -4.10
C VAL A 139 -21.88 -8.24 -3.12
N GLU A 140 -22.12 -8.01 -1.84
CA GLU A 140 -21.87 -9.03 -0.82
C GLU A 140 -22.86 -10.16 -1.06
N ASP A 141 -22.34 -11.37 -1.32
CA ASP A 141 -23.19 -12.56 -1.36
C ASP A 141 -23.73 -12.77 0.06
N MET A 142 -24.99 -12.43 0.27
CA MET A 142 -25.75 -12.73 1.47
C MET A 142 -25.96 -14.24 1.48
N GLY A 143 -24.92 -14.98 1.89
CA GLY A 143 -24.84 -16.42 1.78
C GLY A 143 -26.19 -17.07 2.11
N ARG A 144 -26.74 -17.80 1.15
CA ARG A 144 -27.86 -18.71 1.41
C ARG A 144 -27.38 -19.72 2.45
N THR A 145 -27.87 -19.56 3.67
CA THR A 145 -27.87 -20.61 4.71
C THR A 145 -28.64 -21.83 4.22
#